data_AF-A0A1D9Q4M2-F1
#
_entry.id   AF-A0A1D9Q4M2-F1
#
_cell.length_a   1.000
_cell.length_b   1.000
_cell.length_c   1.000
_cell.angle_alpha   90.00
_cell.angle_beta   90.00
_cell.angle_gamma   90.00
#
_symmetry.space_group_name_H-M   'P 1'
#
loop_
_entity.id
_entity.type
_entity.pdbx_description
1 polymer ?
#
loop_
_entity_poly.entity_id
_entity_poly.type
_entity_poly.pdbx_seq_one_letter_code
_entity_poly.pdbx_strand_id
1 'polypeptide(L)'
;MVSSFRTLIIAACLLVTEATPLLKKKGLSFDYNGDKVRGVNLGGWFVLEPWITPSLFYGSWVDEYTLTQTLGKSASQGLLNAHWATWITQNDFNEIASVGLNHVRIPIGYWALNPLPGDPYVQGQLIYLDQAIGWARQAGLKIILDVHGAPGSQNGFDNSGRKGPITWTQGDTTKQTLAAIQTLAYRYAPATDVVTGIELLNEPANWALDMGAVKQFYYDGWGNVRNANPDTAVVIHDAFLSPPSWNGFMNYQSGVNDIILDTHIYQIFSFAEVAMKPCQHVQVACSQIGNLANTDKWTIVGEFSGAQTDCAKWLNGFGVGSRYDGSYPGSPAVYGSCQTKDVGTVDGLLAIDKVNLAYFMEAQLDAYEAHSGWVFWTWKTESAPEWHFQNLTRAGLIPQPLTSRKYGKQCATSTCLIPGN
;
A
#
# COMPACT_ATOMS: atom_id res chain seq x y z
N MET A 1 -32.28 -47.33 -70.37
CA MET A 1 -31.00 -47.57 -69.66
C MET A 1 -29.94 -46.81 -70.46
N VAL A 2 -29.28 -45.74 -70.03
CA VAL A 2 -28.92 -45.22 -68.70
C VAL A 2 -28.83 -43.68 -68.78
N SER A 3 -29.11 -43.05 -67.66
CA SER A 3 -29.04 -41.62 -67.30
C SER A 3 -27.80 -40.86 -67.78
N SER A 4 -28.01 -39.64 -68.33
CA SER A 4 -26.98 -38.60 -68.48
C SER A 4 -26.99 -37.70 -67.25
N PHE A 5 -26.00 -37.85 -66.37
CA PHE A 5 -25.72 -36.89 -65.30
C PHE A 5 -24.90 -35.71 -65.85
N ARG A 6 -25.49 -34.51 -65.86
CA ARG A 6 -24.75 -33.24 -65.98
C ARG A 6 -24.37 -32.78 -64.58
N THR A 7 -23.08 -32.84 -64.25
CA THR A 7 -22.55 -32.28 -63.00
C THR A 7 -22.29 -30.78 -63.21
N LEU A 8 -23.08 -29.95 -62.51
CA LEU A 8 -22.89 -28.51 -62.43
C LEU A 8 -21.78 -28.23 -61.39
N ILE A 9 -20.63 -27.70 -61.83
CA ILE A 9 -19.59 -27.21 -60.90
C ILE A 9 -19.97 -25.78 -60.51
N ILE A 10 -20.49 -25.61 -59.30
CA ILE A 10 -20.70 -24.29 -58.69
C ILE A 10 -19.37 -23.90 -58.04
N ALA A 11 -18.66 -22.95 -58.63
CA ALA A 11 -17.51 -22.31 -58.01
C ALA A 11 -18.01 -21.38 -56.89
N ALA A 12 -17.90 -21.83 -55.64
CA ALA A 12 -18.14 -20.97 -54.48
C ALA A 12 -16.90 -20.08 -54.26
N CYS A 13 -17.02 -18.79 -54.60
CA CYS A 13 -16.08 -17.78 -54.14
C CYS A 13 -16.24 -17.62 -52.62
N LEU A 14 -15.37 -18.28 -51.86
CA LEU A 14 -15.16 -18.00 -50.44
C LEU A 14 -14.44 -16.64 -50.33
N LEU A 15 -15.23 -15.59 -50.08
CA LEU A 15 -14.71 -14.33 -49.57
C LEU A 15 -14.17 -14.59 -48.17
N VAL A 16 -12.84 -14.68 -48.05
CA VAL A 16 -12.16 -14.63 -46.75
C VAL A 16 -12.26 -13.18 -46.29
N THR A 17 -13.26 -12.88 -45.47
CA THR A 17 -13.25 -11.65 -44.69
C THR A 17 -12.16 -11.82 -43.64
N GLU A 18 -11.00 -11.20 -43.85
CA GLU A 18 -10.07 -10.93 -42.76
C GLU A 18 -10.83 -10.08 -41.74
N ALA A 19 -11.27 -10.72 -40.66
CA ALA A 19 -11.73 -10.01 -39.49
C ALA A 19 -10.50 -9.24 -38.98
N THR A 20 -10.48 -7.93 -39.23
CA THR A 20 -9.64 -7.02 -38.47
C THR A 20 -9.92 -7.32 -37.00
N PRO A 21 -8.91 -7.69 -36.19
CA PRO A 21 -9.15 -7.85 -34.77
C PRO A 21 -9.70 -6.50 -34.31
N LEU A 22 -10.93 -6.50 -33.82
CA LEU A 22 -11.44 -5.39 -33.03
C LEU A 22 -10.36 -5.13 -31.99
N LEU A 23 -9.64 -4.01 -32.15
CA LEU A 23 -8.78 -3.47 -31.11
C LEU A 23 -9.68 -3.38 -29.89
N LYS A 24 -9.59 -4.37 -29.00
CA LYS A 24 -10.13 -4.27 -27.65
C LYS A 24 -9.57 -2.95 -27.17
N LYS A 25 -10.45 -1.99 -26.90
CA LYS A 25 -10.10 -0.77 -26.18
C LYS A 25 -9.24 -1.25 -25.02
N LYS A 26 -7.94 -0.91 -25.00
CA LYS A 26 -7.07 -1.35 -23.90
C LYS A 26 -7.75 -0.82 -22.64
N GLY A 27 -8.23 -1.72 -21.81
CA GLY A 27 -8.73 -1.39 -20.47
C GLY A 27 -7.60 -1.54 -19.48
N LEU A 28 -7.87 -1.29 -18.21
CA LEU A 28 -6.95 -1.58 -17.12
C LEU A 28 -6.38 -3.00 -17.27
N SER A 29 -5.06 -3.16 -17.04
CA SER A 29 -4.39 -4.46 -17.20
C SER A 29 -4.61 -5.43 -16.03
N PHE A 30 -5.47 -5.05 -15.08
CA PHE A 30 -5.94 -5.85 -13.96
C PHE A 30 -7.46 -5.67 -13.82
N ASP A 31 -8.19 -6.77 -13.63
CA ASP A 31 -9.64 -6.75 -13.47
C ASP A 31 -10.02 -6.57 -11.99
N TYR A 32 -10.15 -5.32 -11.56
CA TYR A 32 -10.53 -4.98 -10.18
C TYR A 32 -11.97 -5.41 -9.78
N ASN A 33 -12.79 -5.91 -10.73
CA ASN A 33 -14.10 -6.48 -10.44
C ASN A 33 -14.04 -8.00 -10.23
N GLY A 34 -13.23 -8.70 -11.03
CA GLY A 34 -13.12 -10.16 -11.05
C GLY A 34 -12.01 -10.72 -10.18
N ASP A 35 -10.89 -10.01 -10.08
CA ASP A 35 -9.68 -10.44 -9.38
C ASP A 35 -9.48 -9.69 -8.05
N LYS A 36 -8.79 -10.34 -7.11
CA LYS A 36 -8.40 -9.73 -5.82
C LYS A 36 -6.97 -9.25 -5.87
N VAL A 37 -6.75 -8.02 -5.42
CA VAL A 37 -5.42 -7.50 -5.12
C VAL A 37 -4.89 -8.24 -3.89
N ARG A 38 -3.71 -8.83 -4.03
CA ARG A 38 -2.96 -9.47 -2.94
C ARG A 38 -1.53 -8.97 -3.06
N GLY A 39 -1.20 -7.94 -2.30
CA GLY A 39 0.06 -7.25 -2.44
C GLY A 39 0.81 -7.03 -1.13
N VAL A 40 2.01 -6.45 -1.29
CA VAL A 40 2.82 -5.93 -0.19
C VAL A 40 3.30 -4.53 -0.54
N ASN A 41 3.44 -3.69 0.48
CA ASN A 41 4.10 -2.40 0.36
C ASN A 41 5.62 -2.61 0.32
N LEU A 42 6.32 -1.76 -0.44
CA LEU A 42 7.78 -1.67 -0.44
C LEU A 42 8.23 -0.51 0.45
N GLY A 43 7.73 -0.48 1.69
CA GLY A 43 7.97 0.56 2.68
C GLY A 43 9.43 0.67 3.10
N GLY A 44 9.83 1.85 3.59
CA GLY A 44 11.20 2.15 3.96
C GLY A 44 12.20 2.25 2.80
N TRP A 45 11.76 2.15 1.54
CA TRP A 45 12.66 2.17 0.38
C TRP A 45 12.97 3.60 -0.11
N PHE A 46 11.99 4.29 -0.70
CA PHE A 46 12.16 5.65 -1.24
C PHE A 46 11.68 6.76 -0.31
N VAL A 47 11.06 6.38 0.80
CA VAL A 47 10.80 7.23 1.96
C VAL A 47 11.29 6.46 3.18
N LEU A 48 12.23 7.03 3.93
CA LEU A 48 12.77 6.37 5.10
C LEU A 48 11.83 6.51 6.30
N GLU A 49 11.62 5.40 6.98
CA GLU A 49 10.89 5.35 8.25
C GLU A 49 11.78 4.77 9.35
N PRO A 50 11.94 5.48 10.48
CA PRO A 50 12.84 5.06 11.57
C PRO A 50 12.58 3.66 12.10
N TRP A 51 11.32 3.21 12.10
CA TRP A 51 10.94 1.92 12.65
C TRP A 51 11.15 0.76 11.67
N ILE A 52 11.17 1.03 10.35
CA ILE A 52 11.42 0.03 9.31
C ILE A 52 12.92 -0.22 9.15
N THR A 53 13.72 0.86 9.13
CA THR A 53 15.18 0.84 8.92
C THR A 53 15.95 1.55 10.04
N PRO A 54 15.76 1.14 11.31
CA PRO A 54 16.36 1.81 12.46
C PRO A 54 17.89 1.93 12.41
N SER A 55 18.59 1.11 11.63
CA SER A 55 20.04 1.21 11.43
C SER A 55 20.48 2.51 10.73
N LEU A 56 19.59 3.20 10.01
CA LEU A 56 19.90 4.45 9.31
C LEU A 56 19.75 5.69 10.20
N PHE A 57 19.16 5.55 11.39
CA PHE A 57 18.74 6.68 12.21
C PHE A 57 19.54 6.77 13.51
N TYR A 58 20.06 7.97 13.80
CA TYR A 58 20.88 8.24 14.96
C TYR A 58 20.61 9.64 15.52
N GLY A 59 20.89 9.82 16.82
CA GLY A 59 20.84 11.12 17.46
C GLY A 59 19.45 11.76 17.43
N SER A 60 19.28 12.78 16.61
CA SER A 60 18.04 13.57 16.51
C SER A 60 17.39 13.50 15.13
N TRP A 61 17.74 12.51 14.31
CA TRP A 61 17.13 12.30 12.99
C TRP A 61 15.78 11.62 13.18
N VAL A 62 14.72 12.41 13.22
CA VAL A 62 13.36 11.91 13.50
C VAL A 62 12.61 11.48 12.24
N ASP A 63 13.13 11.86 11.06
CA ASP A 63 12.56 11.64 9.73
C ASP A 63 13.66 11.80 8.65
N GLU A 64 13.33 11.54 7.38
CA GLU A 64 14.27 11.69 6.26
C GLU A 64 14.72 13.16 6.06
N TYR A 65 13.83 14.13 6.31
CA TYR A 65 14.16 15.55 6.21
C TYR A 65 15.31 15.94 7.14
N THR A 66 15.20 15.61 8.43
CA THR A 66 16.20 15.93 9.45
C THR A 66 17.47 15.10 9.29
N LEU A 67 17.36 13.85 8.83
CA LEU A 67 18.51 13.02 8.46
C LEU A 67 19.32 13.69 7.34
N THR A 68 18.68 14.02 6.22
CA THR A 68 19.35 14.60 5.06
C THR A 68 19.86 16.02 5.33
N GLN A 69 19.15 16.78 6.18
CA GLN A 69 19.58 18.10 6.63
C GLN A 69 20.86 18.01 7.46
N THR A 70 20.93 17.05 8.38
CA THR A 70 22.06 16.91 9.30
C THR A 70 23.29 16.36 8.60
N LEU A 71 23.13 15.36 7.73
CA LEU A 71 24.24 14.76 6.98
C LEU A 71 24.76 15.69 5.87
N GLY A 72 23.89 16.53 5.32
CA GLY A 72 24.17 17.29 4.12
C GLY A 72 24.15 16.43 2.85
N LYS A 73 24.15 17.08 1.68
CA LYS A 73 23.86 16.45 0.38
C LYS A 73 24.79 15.28 0.04
N SER A 74 26.11 15.46 0.19
CA SER A 74 27.09 14.46 -0.27
C SER A 74 27.03 13.17 0.56
N ALA A 75 27.01 13.27 1.89
CA ALA A 75 26.91 12.11 2.77
C ALA A 75 25.53 11.43 2.64
N SER A 76 24.46 12.22 2.54
CA SER A 76 23.10 11.70 2.30
C SER A 76 23.02 10.92 0.99
N GLN A 77 23.62 11.43 -0.09
CA GLN A 77 23.63 10.74 -1.38
C GLN A 77 24.36 9.38 -1.30
N GLY A 78 25.50 9.33 -0.61
CA GLY A 78 26.26 8.09 -0.41
C GLY A 78 25.47 7.05 0.39
N LEU A 79 24.89 7.47 1.52
CA LEU A 79 24.08 6.62 2.38
C LEU A 79 22.84 6.09 1.64
N LEU A 80 22.07 6.99 1.02
CA LEU A 80 20.79 6.65 0.40
C LEU A 80 20.97 5.86 -0.91
N ASN A 81 22.00 6.12 -1.70
CA ASN A 81 22.28 5.27 -2.87
C ASN A 81 22.62 3.84 -2.45
N ALA A 82 23.40 3.65 -1.37
CA ALA A 82 23.70 2.32 -0.86
C ALA A 82 22.41 1.62 -0.39
N HIS A 83 21.58 2.33 0.39
CA HIS A 83 20.28 1.84 0.84
C HIS A 83 19.37 1.45 -0.32
N TRP A 84 19.13 2.35 -1.28
CA TRP A 84 18.24 2.09 -2.41
C TRP A 84 18.70 0.90 -3.27
N ALA A 85 20.02 0.70 -3.41
CA ALA A 85 20.57 -0.40 -4.20
C ALA A 85 20.43 -1.78 -3.54
N THR A 86 20.30 -1.84 -2.21
CA THR A 86 20.29 -3.11 -1.48
C THR A 86 19.00 -3.41 -0.74
N TRP A 87 18.19 -2.39 -0.44
CA TRP A 87 16.97 -2.58 0.33
C TRP A 87 15.95 -3.39 -0.42
N ILE A 88 15.60 -3.06 -1.67
CA ILE A 88 14.76 -3.92 -2.51
C ILE A 88 15.50 -4.25 -3.78
N THR A 89 15.46 -5.53 -4.16
CA THR A 89 16.16 -6.06 -5.33
C THR A 89 15.23 -6.91 -6.18
N GLN A 90 15.70 -7.34 -7.34
CA GLN A 90 14.96 -8.30 -8.17
C GLN A 90 14.60 -9.60 -7.44
N ASN A 91 15.42 -10.05 -6.49
CA ASN A 91 15.14 -11.26 -5.72
C ASN A 91 13.90 -11.09 -4.86
N ASP A 92 13.67 -9.89 -4.30
CA ASP A 92 12.46 -9.59 -3.55
C ASP A 92 11.22 -9.71 -4.45
N PHE A 93 11.24 -9.14 -5.66
CA PHE A 93 10.14 -9.27 -6.63
C PHE A 93 9.86 -10.73 -7.02
N ASN A 94 10.91 -11.52 -7.25
CA ASN A 94 10.76 -12.94 -7.54
C ASN A 94 10.14 -13.70 -6.37
N GLU A 95 10.54 -13.38 -5.13
CA GLU A 95 9.99 -14.04 -3.95
C GLU A 95 8.53 -13.62 -3.69
N ILE A 96 8.21 -12.33 -3.83
CA ILE A 96 6.84 -11.80 -3.75
C ILE A 96 5.91 -12.57 -4.70
N ALA A 97 6.31 -12.72 -5.96
CA ALA A 97 5.54 -13.51 -6.93
C ALA A 97 5.46 -15.00 -6.52
N SER A 98 6.55 -15.59 -6.01
CA SER A 98 6.61 -17.01 -5.65
C SER A 98 5.66 -17.40 -4.51
N VAL A 99 5.30 -16.46 -3.62
CA VAL A 99 4.35 -16.68 -2.51
C VAL A 99 2.90 -16.35 -2.90
N GLY A 100 2.65 -16.15 -4.20
CA GLY A 100 1.32 -15.98 -4.77
C GLY A 100 0.76 -14.55 -4.71
N LEU A 101 1.58 -13.55 -4.36
CA LEU A 101 1.19 -12.15 -4.44
C LEU A 101 1.18 -11.70 -5.91
N ASN A 102 0.33 -10.72 -6.21
CA ASN A 102 0.15 -10.19 -7.57
C ASN A 102 0.40 -8.68 -7.68
N HIS A 103 0.57 -7.96 -6.55
CA HIS A 103 0.80 -6.52 -6.52
C HIS A 103 1.94 -6.13 -5.60
N VAL A 104 2.57 -5.00 -5.92
CA VAL A 104 3.35 -4.20 -4.97
C VAL A 104 2.85 -2.76 -4.95
N ARG A 105 2.81 -2.13 -3.78
CA ARG A 105 2.61 -0.68 -3.63
C ARG A 105 3.95 -0.04 -3.30
N ILE A 106 4.31 1.02 -4.02
CA ILE A 106 5.63 1.65 -3.94
C ILE A 106 5.49 3.11 -3.49
N PRO A 107 5.69 3.39 -2.19
CA PRO A 107 5.79 4.73 -1.65
C PRO A 107 6.94 5.52 -2.27
N ILE A 108 6.71 6.75 -2.70
CA ILE A 108 7.74 7.69 -3.17
C ILE A 108 7.42 9.13 -2.74
N GLY A 109 8.41 9.82 -2.16
CA GLY A 109 8.25 11.20 -1.73
C GLY A 109 8.30 12.20 -2.89
N TYR A 110 7.63 13.36 -2.75
CA TYR A 110 7.64 14.41 -3.77
C TYR A 110 9.05 14.86 -4.16
N TRP A 111 10.03 14.77 -3.25
CA TRP A 111 11.41 15.21 -3.49
C TRP A 111 12.12 14.41 -4.58
N ALA A 112 11.69 13.17 -4.84
CA ALA A 112 12.17 12.39 -5.96
C ALA A 112 11.60 12.87 -7.31
N LEU A 113 10.39 13.45 -7.29
CA LEU A 113 9.57 13.74 -8.47
C LEU A 113 9.65 15.20 -8.90
N ASN A 114 9.51 16.11 -7.94
CA ASN A 114 9.50 17.57 -8.13
C ASN A 114 10.17 18.24 -6.91
N PRO A 115 11.52 18.18 -6.80
CA PRO A 115 12.26 18.73 -5.67
C PRO A 115 12.10 20.25 -5.57
N LEU A 116 12.05 20.77 -4.34
CA LEU A 116 11.89 22.21 -4.11
C LEU A 116 13.21 22.87 -3.71
N PRO A 117 13.43 24.15 -4.11
CA PRO A 117 14.58 24.91 -3.63
C PRO A 117 14.62 25.00 -2.10
N GLY A 118 15.77 24.70 -1.52
CA GLY A 118 15.98 24.76 -0.07
C GLY A 118 15.72 23.45 0.67
N ASP A 119 15.09 22.46 0.05
CA ASP A 119 14.89 21.15 0.67
C ASP A 119 16.22 20.42 0.93
N PRO A 120 16.36 19.72 2.05
CA PRO A 120 17.57 18.97 2.38
C PRO A 120 17.67 17.63 1.63
N TYR A 121 16.54 17.07 1.16
CA TYR A 121 16.46 15.78 0.48
C TYR A 121 17.42 15.61 -0.70
N VAL A 122 17.81 14.38 -0.99
CA VAL A 122 18.60 14.04 -2.18
C VAL A 122 17.76 13.23 -3.18
N GLN A 123 18.15 13.30 -4.45
CA GLN A 123 17.50 12.59 -5.54
C GLN A 123 18.29 11.34 -5.95
N GLY A 124 17.65 10.41 -6.63
CA GLY A 124 18.27 9.19 -7.18
C GLY A 124 17.31 7.99 -7.19
N GLN A 125 16.22 8.07 -6.43
CA GLN A 125 15.15 7.08 -6.31
C GLN A 125 14.63 6.59 -7.67
N LEU A 126 14.44 7.51 -8.64
CA LEU A 126 13.84 7.17 -9.94
C LEU A 126 14.66 6.16 -10.74
N ILE A 127 15.98 6.07 -10.55
CA ILE A 127 16.82 5.06 -11.20
C ILE A 127 16.41 3.65 -10.72
N TYR A 128 16.14 3.50 -9.42
CA TYR A 128 15.73 2.24 -8.82
C TYR A 128 14.25 1.95 -9.07
N LEU A 129 13.41 2.99 -9.14
CA LEU A 129 12.02 2.83 -9.55
C LEU A 129 11.92 2.33 -11.00
N ASP A 130 12.72 2.86 -11.93
CA ASP A 130 12.79 2.34 -13.31
C ASP A 130 13.18 0.84 -13.32
N GLN A 131 14.12 0.43 -12.46
CA GLN A 131 14.48 -0.99 -12.30
C GLN A 131 13.32 -1.82 -11.74
N ALA A 132 12.61 -1.30 -10.73
CA ALA A 132 11.44 -1.96 -10.14
C ALA A 132 10.32 -2.20 -11.17
N ILE A 133 10.07 -1.25 -12.08
CA ILE A 133 9.15 -1.46 -13.21
C ILE A 133 9.58 -2.68 -14.04
N GLY A 134 10.89 -2.82 -14.31
CA GLY A 134 11.46 -3.96 -15.02
C GLY A 134 11.34 -5.28 -14.26
N TRP A 135 11.61 -5.27 -12.95
CA TRP A 135 11.51 -6.47 -12.10
C TRP A 135 10.07 -6.95 -11.95
N ALA A 136 9.12 -6.03 -11.74
CA ALA A 136 7.70 -6.36 -11.68
C ALA A 136 7.22 -7.03 -12.98
N ARG A 137 7.63 -6.49 -14.13
CA ARG A 137 7.30 -7.07 -15.44
C ARG A 137 7.80 -8.50 -15.59
N GLN A 138 9.04 -8.75 -15.16
CA GLN A 138 9.65 -10.08 -15.23
C GLN A 138 8.99 -11.08 -14.25
N ALA A 139 8.59 -10.61 -13.07
CA ALA A 139 7.92 -11.42 -12.05
C ALA A 139 6.41 -11.58 -12.28
N GLY A 140 5.83 -10.86 -13.25
CA GLY A 140 4.38 -10.83 -13.49
C GLY A 140 3.58 -10.06 -12.45
N LEU A 141 4.23 -9.17 -11.70
CA LEU A 141 3.62 -8.35 -10.65
C LEU A 141 3.08 -7.03 -11.22
N LYS A 142 1.99 -6.56 -10.62
CA LYS A 142 1.42 -5.23 -10.86
C LYS A 142 1.92 -4.22 -9.82
N ILE A 143 1.85 -2.93 -10.16
CA ILE A 143 2.36 -1.84 -9.33
C ILE A 143 1.27 -0.79 -9.12
N ILE A 144 1.10 -0.42 -7.85
CA ILE A 144 0.48 0.85 -7.44
C ILE A 144 1.62 1.79 -7.05
N LEU A 145 1.76 2.91 -7.76
CA LEU A 145 2.74 3.94 -7.41
C LEU A 145 2.09 4.97 -6.50
N ASP A 146 2.71 5.29 -5.37
CA ASP A 146 2.09 6.12 -4.35
C ASP A 146 2.94 7.35 -4.01
N VAL A 147 2.36 8.54 -4.18
CA VAL A 147 2.98 9.77 -3.67
C VAL A 147 2.80 9.81 -2.15
N HIS A 148 3.83 9.39 -1.44
CA HIS A 148 3.71 9.09 -0.02
C HIS A 148 3.96 10.31 0.90
N GLY A 149 4.57 11.36 0.36
CA GLY A 149 4.86 12.59 1.08
C GLY A 149 4.69 13.81 0.20
N ALA A 150 3.98 14.82 0.70
CA ALA A 150 3.78 16.10 0.03
C ALA A 150 4.60 17.24 0.66
N PRO A 151 4.92 18.32 -0.09
CA PRO A 151 5.48 19.54 0.47
C PRO A 151 4.62 20.07 1.63
N GLY A 152 5.27 20.38 2.75
CA GLY A 152 4.58 20.84 3.96
C GLY A 152 3.97 19.74 4.83
N SER A 153 4.06 18.47 4.42
CA SER A 153 3.44 17.30 5.05
C SER A 153 1.91 17.35 5.12
N GLN A 154 1.28 16.28 4.67
CA GLN A 154 -0.17 16.10 4.66
C GLN A 154 -0.73 15.52 5.96
N ASN A 155 0.13 15.01 6.85
CA ASN A 155 -0.29 14.34 8.09
C ASN A 155 0.60 14.61 9.31
N GLY A 156 1.77 15.22 9.13
CA GLY A 156 2.72 15.51 10.19
C GLY A 156 3.45 14.28 10.72
N PHE A 157 3.29 13.12 10.08
CA PHE A 157 3.96 11.87 10.40
C PHE A 157 5.37 11.85 9.79
N ASP A 158 6.25 11.05 10.38
CA ASP A 158 7.61 10.84 9.83
C ASP A 158 7.57 10.13 8.48
N ASN A 159 6.59 9.25 8.24
CA ASN A 159 6.35 8.57 6.96
C ASN A 159 6.07 9.55 5.79
N SER A 160 5.65 10.79 6.04
CA SER A 160 5.53 11.82 4.99
C SER A 160 6.88 12.41 4.55
N GLY A 161 7.97 12.00 5.20
CA GLY A 161 9.33 12.52 5.04
C GLY A 161 9.68 13.64 6.01
N ARG A 162 8.68 14.32 6.59
CA ARG A 162 8.88 15.43 7.53
C ARG A 162 7.81 15.44 8.63
N LYS A 163 8.20 14.95 9.81
CA LYS A 163 7.39 15.00 11.02
C LYS A 163 7.19 16.44 11.48
N GLY A 164 5.99 16.74 11.99
CA GLY A 164 5.69 18.04 12.61
C GLY A 164 4.43 18.70 12.06
N PRO A 165 4.43 20.04 11.86
CA PRO A 165 3.24 20.77 11.43
C PRO A 165 2.71 20.29 10.08
N ILE A 166 1.38 20.23 9.95
CA ILE A 166 0.67 19.96 8.71
C ILE A 166 0.45 21.30 8.00
N THR A 167 1.21 21.55 6.95
CA THR A 167 1.09 22.78 6.13
C THR A 167 0.83 22.51 4.66
N TRP A 168 0.63 21.25 4.27
CA TRP A 168 0.02 20.92 3.00
C TRP A 168 -1.35 21.61 2.88
N THR A 169 -1.75 22.03 1.68
CA THR A 169 -2.86 22.98 1.38
C THR A 169 -2.61 24.46 1.67
N GLN A 170 -1.41 24.84 2.13
CA GLN A 170 -1.00 26.24 2.28
C GLN A 170 -0.07 26.68 1.15
N GLY A 171 -0.17 27.94 0.72
CA GLY A 171 0.66 28.49 -0.36
C GLY A 171 0.59 27.65 -1.64
N ASP A 172 1.74 27.31 -2.22
CA ASP A 172 1.85 26.52 -3.44
C ASP A 172 1.95 25.00 -3.21
N THR A 173 1.84 24.51 -1.97
CA THR A 173 2.11 23.09 -1.63
C THR A 173 1.23 22.11 -2.41
N THR A 174 -0.07 22.38 -2.56
CA THR A 174 -0.97 21.54 -3.37
C THR A 174 -0.57 21.53 -4.85
N LYS A 175 -0.21 22.69 -5.41
CA LYS A 175 0.24 22.79 -6.81
C LYS A 175 1.56 22.05 -7.04
N GLN A 176 2.48 22.12 -6.09
CA GLN A 176 3.75 21.39 -6.12
C GLN A 176 3.52 19.87 -6.02
N THR A 177 2.55 19.44 -5.22
CA THR A 177 2.11 18.04 -5.13
C THR A 177 1.52 17.56 -6.45
N LEU A 178 0.63 18.34 -7.07
CA LEU A 178 0.07 18.04 -8.39
C LEU A 178 1.15 17.94 -9.47
N ALA A 179 2.19 18.79 -9.43
CA ALA A 179 3.32 18.70 -10.34
C ALA A 179 4.15 17.42 -10.13
N ALA A 180 4.32 16.96 -8.89
CA ALA A 180 4.94 15.68 -8.58
C ALA A 180 4.13 14.50 -9.15
N ILE A 181 2.81 14.49 -8.94
CA ILE A 181 1.90 13.48 -9.52
C ILE A 181 1.99 13.48 -11.04
N GLN A 182 1.96 14.65 -11.68
CA GLN A 182 2.05 14.76 -13.12
C GLN A 182 3.37 14.19 -13.65
N THR A 183 4.49 14.42 -12.95
CA THR A 183 5.79 13.86 -13.30
C THR A 183 5.80 12.34 -13.18
N LEU A 184 5.24 11.80 -12.08
CA LEU A 184 5.10 10.36 -11.86
C LEU A 184 4.24 9.71 -12.96
N ALA A 185 3.08 10.31 -13.23
CA ALA A 185 2.12 9.81 -14.21
C ALA A 185 2.68 9.81 -15.63
N TYR A 186 3.26 10.92 -16.11
CA TYR A 186 3.84 10.95 -17.45
C TYR A 186 5.00 9.97 -17.64
N ARG A 187 5.78 9.70 -16.59
CA ARG A 187 6.89 8.75 -16.67
C ARG A 187 6.42 7.29 -16.67
N TYR A 188 5.46 6.94 -15.82
CA TYR A 188 5.19 5.54 -15.51
C TYR A 188 3.81 5.02 -15.91
N ALA A 189 2.79 5.87 -16.01
CA ALA A 189 1.46 5.44 -16.45
C ALA A 189 1.49 4.78 -17.86
N PRO A 190 2.36 5.16 -18.82
CA PRO A 190 2.49 4.45 -20.10
C PRO A 190 2.88 2.97 -19.98
N ALA A 191 3.49 2.52 -18.88
CA ALA A 191 3.83 1.13 -18.62
C ALA A 191 2.61 0.31 -18.15
N THR A 192 1.55 0.33 -18.96
CA THR A 192 0.22 -0.22 -18.60
C THR A 192 0.21 -1.71 -18.29
N ASP A 193 1.22 -2.46 -18.73
CA ASP A 193 1.35 -3.88 -18.44
C ASP A 193 1.71 -4.17 -16.98
N VAL A 194 2.27 -3.18 -16.26
CA VAL A 194 2.70 -3.30 -14.86
C VAL A 194 2.11 -2.23 -13.96
N VAL A 195 2.08 -0.96 -14.36
CA VAL A 195 1.52 0.13 -13.54
C VAL A 195 0.01 0.16 -13.73
N THR A 196 -0.71 -0.34 -12.72
CA THR A 196 -2.18 -0.48 -12.75
C THR A 196 -2.87 0.65 -11.99
N GLY A 197 -2.20 1.27 -11.03
CA GLY A 197 -2.72 2.39 -10.26
C GLY A 197 -1.66 3.44 -9.93
N ILE A 198 -2.10 4.69 -9.82
CA ILE A 198 -1.32 5.78 -9.22
C ILE A 198 -2.14 6.38 -8.09
N GLU A 199 -1.60 6.31 -6.87
CA GLU A 199 -2.14 6.96 -5.69
C GLU A 199 -1.68 8.40 -5.61
N LEU A 200 -2.67 9.29 -5.52
CA LEU A 200 -2.44 10.73 -5.60
C LEU A 200 -1.72 11.25 -4.36
N LEU A 201 -2.09 10.78 -3.18
CA LEU A 201 -1.45 11.16 -1.94
C LEU A 201 -1.83 10.21 -0.81
N ASN A 202 -0.82 9.65 -0.15
CA ASN A 202 -0.96 8.85 1.06
C ASN A 202 -1.52 9.66 2.23
N GLU A 203 -2.48 9.11 2.97
CA GLU A 203 -2.85 9.54 4.34
C GLU A 203 -3.02 11.06 4.59
N PRO A 204 -3.79 11.84 3.80
CA PRO A 204 -4.08 13.22 4.19
C PRO A 204 -4.92 13.29 5.46
N ALA A 205 -4.45 14.04 6.46
CA ALA A 205 -5.05 14.14 7.80
C ALA A 205 -6.33 15.00 7.85
N ASN A 206 -7.51 14.36 7.84
CA ASN A 206 -8.81 15.04 7.91
C ASN A 206 -9.02 15.92 9.16
N TRP A 207 -8.26 15.72 10.23
CA TRP A 207 -8.35 16.50 11.46
C TRP A 207 -7.68 17.87 11.37
N ALA A 208 -6.85 18.11 10.35
CA ALA A 208 -6.09 19.35 10.19
C ALA A 208 -6.31 20.04 8.83
N LEU A 209 -6.87 19.34 7.85
CA LEU A 209 -7.01 19.81 6.47
C LEU A 209 -8.45 20.18 6.14
N ASP A 210 -8.61 21.15 5.23
CA ASP A 210 -9.91 21.42 4.62
C ASP A 210 -10.26 20.32 3.61
N MET A 211 -11.26 19.51 3.93
CA MET A 211 -11.71 18.42 3.06
C MET A 211 -12.28 18.90 1.71
N GLY A 212 -12.69 20.17 1.58
CA GLY A 212 -13.01 20.76 0.28
C GLY A 212 -11.78 20.85 -0.62
N ALA A 213 -10.66 21.32 -0.07
CA ALA A 213 -9.38 21.40 -0.78
C ALA A 213 -8.83 20.00 -1.13
N VAL A 214 -8.92 19.03 -0.21
CA VAL A 214 -8.50 17.63 -0.47
C VAL A 214 -9.31 17.02 -1.62
N LYS A 215 -10.64 17.21 -1.61
CA LYS A 215 -11.52 16.71 -2.67
C LYS A 215 -11.24 17.37 -4.02
N GLN A 216 -10.98 18.68 -4.05
CA GLN A 216 -10.59 19.37 -5.27
C GLN A 216 -9.24 18.84 -5.81
N PHE A 217 -8.26 18.65 -4.92
CA PHE A 217 -6.98 18.04 -5.26
C PHE A 217 -7.13 16.65 -5.90
N TYR A 218 -8.07 15.82 -5.42
CA TYR A 218 -8.34 14.53 -6.03
C TYR A 218 -8.90 14.62 -7.46
N TYR A 219 -9.78 15.57 -7.76
CA TYR A 219 -10.22 15.82 -9.14
C TYR A 219 -9.07 16.30 -10.04
N ASP A 220 -8.24 17.22 -9.54
CA ASP A 220 -7.11 17.77 -10.31
C ASP A 220 -6.05 16.68 -10.57
N GLY A 221 -5.74 15.87 -9.55
CA GLY A 221 -4.82 14.74 -9.66
C GLY A 221 -5.33 13.64 -10.57
N TRP A 222 -6.64 13.35 -10.56
CA TRP A 222 -7.25 12.47 -11.54
C TRP A 222 -7.03 12.98 -12.96
N GLY A 223 -7.24 14.28 -13.21
CA GLY A 223 -6.94 14.90 -14.49
C GLY A 223 -5.48 14.69 -14.93
N ASN A 224 -4.52 14.85 -14.02
CA ASN A 224 -3.10 14.62 -14.31
C ASN A 224 -2.81 13.17 -14.74
N VAL A 225 -3.35 12.19 -14.01
CA VAL A 225 -3.14 10.77 -14.35
C VAL A 225 -3.82 10.42 -15.67
N ARG A 226 -5.08 10.84 -15.86
CA ARG A 226 -5.85 10.55 -17.09
C ARG A 226 -5.25 11.18 -18.34
N ASN A 227 -4.68 12.38 -18.21
CA ASN A 227 -3.99 13.04 -19.32
C ASN A 227 -2.69 12.30 -19.70
N ALA A 228 -2.01 11.68 -18.74
CA ALA A 228 -0.84 10.85 -19.01
C ALA A 228 -1.24 9.51 -19.63
N ASN A 229 -2.26 8.85 -19.08
CA ASN A 229 -2.78 7.60 -19.61
C ASN A 229 -4.24 7.33 -19.19
N PRO A 230 -5.17 7.09 -20.14
CA PRO A 230 -6.53 6.70 -19.82
C PRO A 230 -6.70 5.24 -19.32
N ASP A 231 -5.65 4.43 -19.28
CA ASP A 231 -5.71 3.02 -18.93
C ASP A 231 -4.99 2.73 -17.59
N THR A 232 -4.84 3.75 -16.75
CA THR A 232 -4.29 3.65 -15.39
C THR A 232 -5.35 4.10 -14.37
N ALA A 233 -5.60 3.29 -13.35
CA ALA A 233 -6.53 3.64 -12.28
C ALA A 233 -5.95 4.75 -11.41
N VAL A 234 -6.82 5.59 -10.86
CA VAL A 234 -6.46 6.63 -9.90
C VAL A 234 -6.83 6.14 -8.51
N VAL A 235 -5.85 6.08 -7.62
CA VAL A 235 -6.05 5.68 -6.24
C VAL A 235 -6.15 6.94 -5.37
N ILE A 236 -7.14 6.99 -4.48
CA ILE A 236 -7.30 8.06 -3.49
C ILE A 236 -7.35 7.44 -2.10
N HIS A 237 -6.56 7.96 -1.16
CA HIS A 237 -6.67 7.56 0.23
C HIS A 237 -7.96 8.13 0.87
N ASP A 238 -8.56 7.39 1.80
CA ASP A 238 -9.83 7.73 2.46
C ASP A 238 -9.76 8.93 3.43
N ALA A 239 -8.58 9.53 3.58
CA ALA A 239 -8.28 10.63 4.50
C ALA A 239 -8.71 10.33 5.95
N PHE A 240 -8.59 9.10 6.42
CA PHE A 240 -9.03 8.63 7.74
C PHE A 240 -10.55 8.75 7.97
N LEU A 241 -11.33 8.72 6.89
CA LEU A 241 -12.79 8.64 6.95
C LEU A 241 -13.25 7.22 6.58
N SER A 242 -14.38 6.81 7.16
CA SER A 242 -15.00 5.52 6.82
C SER A 242 -15.25 5.39 5.30
N PRO A 243 -14.86 4.29 4.65
CA PRO A 243 -14.97 4.12 3.20
C PRO A 243 -16.34 4.48 2.58
N PRO A 244 -17.50 4.06 3.13
CA PRO A 244 -18.81 4.47 2.61
C PRO A 244 -19.09 5.97 2.61
N SER A 245 -18.35 6.78 3.39
CA SER A 245 -18.48 8.24 3.36
C SER A 245 -18.00 8.87 2.05
N TRP A 246 -17.23 8.12 1.26
CA TRP A 246 -16.78 8.50 -0.08
C TRP A 246 -17.75 8.08 -1.19
N ASN A 247 -18.86 7.43 -0.86
CA ASN A 247 -19.89 7.10 -1.84
C ASN A 247 -20.49 8.37 -2.46
N GLY A 248 -20.76 8.34 -3.76
CA GLY A 248 -21.22 9.51 -4.51
C GLY A 248 -20.12 10.49 -4.94
N PHE A 249 -18.95 10.47 -4.29
CA PHE A 249 -17.79 11.26 -4.70
C PHE A 249 -16.95 10.50 -5.72
N MET A 250 -16.52 11.17 -6.79
CA MET A 250 -15.67 10.61 -7.84
C MET A 250 -16.13 9.24 -8.37
N ASN A 251 -17.40 9.17 -8.79
CA ASN A 251 -17.98 8.01 -9.48
C ASN A 251 -18.38 8.36 -10.92
N TYR A 252 -18.89 7.38 -11.67
CA TYR A 252 -19.32 7.59 -13.06
C TYR A 252 -20.33 8.73 -13.22
N GLN A 253 -21.23 8.93 -12.26
CA GLN A 253 -22.24 10.01 -12.29
C GLN A 253 -21.60 11.40 -12.14
N SER A 254 -20.45 11.50 -11.47
CA SER A 254 -19.66 12.73 -11.36
C SER A 254 -18.76 13.02 -12.57
N GLY A 255 -18.74 12.13 -13.56
CA GLY A 255 -17.96 12.30 -14.80
C GLY A 255 -16.51 11.80 -14.73
N VAL A 256 -16.12 11.14 -13.64
CA VAL A 256 -14.82 10.47 -13.50
C VAL A 256 -15.00 8.95 -13.39
N ASN A 257 -13.93 8.20 -13.64
CA ASN A 257 -13.94 6.74 -13.65
C ASN A 257 -12.60 6.17 -13.22
N ASP A 258 -12.56 4.83 -13.12
CA ASP A 258 -11.37 4.05 -12.78
C ASP A 258 -10.72 4.49 -11.45
N ILE A 259 -11.57 4.73 -10.45
CA ILE A 259 -11.17 5.14 -9.10
C ILE A 259 -11.07 3.93 -8.19
N ILE A 260 -9.94 3.86 -7.48
CA ILE A 260 -9.74 2.96 -6.35
C ILE A 260 -9.72 3.83 -5.08
N LEU A 261 -10.53 3.47 -4.10
CA LEU A 261 -10.41 3.97 -2.75
C LEU A 261 -9.40 3.11 -1.99
N ASP A 262 -8.36 3.74 -1.47
CA ASP A 262 -7.43 3.14 -0.52
C ASP A 262 -7.88 3.46 0.90
N THR A 263 -7.93 2.44 1.76
CA THR A 263 -8.22 2.56 3.18
C THR A 263 -7.16 1.82 3.99
N HIS A 264 -6.71 2.44 5.07
CA HIS A 264 -5.69 1.87 5.95
C HIS A 264 -6.34 1.38 7.23
N ILE A 265 -6.13 0.10 7.57
CA ILE A 265 -6.79 -0.52 8.71
C ILE A 265 -5.75 -1.08 9.67
N TYR A 266 -5.56 -0.35 10.76
CA TYR A 266 -4.75 -0.74 11.91
C TYR A 266 -5.59 -0.76 13.17
N GLN A 267 -5.11 -1.44 14.19
CA GLN A 267 -5.82 -1.59 15.47
C GLN A 267 -4.86 -1.41 16.65
N ILE A 268 -3.96 -0.42 16.56
CA ILE A 268 -2.86 -0.27 17.53
C ILE A 268 -2.46 1.18 17.83
N PHE A 269 -3.08 2.19 17.21
CA PHE A 269 -2.60 3.58 17.28
C PHE A 269 -3.34 4.45 18.32
N SER A 270 -4.23 3.85 19.10
CA SER A 270 -4.90 4.47 20.25
C SER A 270 -4.79 3.60 21.51
N PHE A 271 -5.00 4.22 22.68
CA PHE A 271 -4.99 3.49 23.96
C PHE A 271 -6.08 2.42 24.04
N ALA A 272 -7.24 2.64 23.42
CA ALA A 272 -8.34 1.68 23.42
C ALA A 272 -8.02 0.46 22.54
N GLU A 273 -7.29 0.69 21.45
CA GLU A 273 -6.93 -0.35 20.50
C GLU A 273 -5.86 -1.29 21.04
N VAL A 274 -4.78 -0.76 21.63
CA VAL A 274 -3.74 -1.62 22.25
C VAL A 274 -4.22 -2.32 23.52
N ALA A 275 -5.36 -1.90 24.08
CA ALA A 275 -6.00 -2.57 25.21
C ALA A 275 -6.82 -3.81 24.79
N MET A 276 -7.08 -3.97 23.49
CA MET A 276 -7.88 -5.09 22.99
C MET A 276 -7.16 -6.42 23.22
N LYS A 277 -7.94 -7.44 23.58
CA LYS A 277 -7.49 -8.83 23.61
C LYS A 277 -7.39 -9.37 22.18
N PRO A 278 -6.58 -10.42 21.95
CA PRO A 278 -6.42 -11.03 20.63
C PRO A 278 -7.75 -11.36 19.90
N CYS A 279 -8.74 -11.91 20.60
CA CYS A 279 -10.03 -12.21 20.00
C CYS A 279 -10.89 -10.98 19.69
N GLN A 280 -10.70 -9.87 20.40
CA GLN A 280 -11.36 -8.61 20.05
C GLN A 280 -10.80 -8.04 18.76
N HIS A 281 -9.48 -8.14 18.54
CA HIS A 281 -8.88 -7.75 17.27
C HIS A 281 -9.45 -8.51 16.07
N VAL A 282 -9.61 -9.84 16.20
CA VAL A 282 -10.26 -10.69 15.20
C VAL A 282 -11.68 -10.21 14.91
N GLN A 283 -12.48 -9.94 15.95
CA GLN A 283 -13.86 -9.46 15.80
C GLN A 283 -13.91 -8.09 15.09
N VAL A 284 -13.01 -7.17 15.41
CA VAL A 284 -12.93 -5.86 14.76
C VAL A 284 -12.50 -6.01 13.30
N ALA A 285 -11.54 -6.87 12.97
CA ALA A 285 -11.18 -7.16 11.57
C ALA A 285 -12.37 -7.68 10.78
N CYS A 286 -13.08 -8.67 11.32
CA CYS A 286 -14.28 -9.23 10.67
C CYS A 286 -15.41 -8.20 10.49
N SER A 287 -15.56 -7.24 11.42
CA SER A 287 -16.57 -6.18 11.27
C SER A 287 -16.34 -5.26 10.08
N GLN A 288 -15.13 -5.23 9.51
CA GLN A 288 -14.81 -4.41 8.34
C GLN A 288 -15.45 -4.91 7.05
N ILE A 289 -15.92 -6.18 6.99
CA ILE A 289 -16.59 -6.73 5.81
C ILE A 289 -17.72 -5.82 5.34
N GLY A 290 -18.60 -5.41 6.26
CA GLY A 290 -19.72 -4.54 5.93
C GLY A 290 -19.28 -3.12 5.55
N ASN A 291 -18.25 -2.60 6.19
CA ASN A 291 -17.70 -1.28 5.88
C ASN A 291 -17.14 -1.22 4.45
N LEU A 292 -16.36 -2.24 4.07
CA LEU A 292 -15.76 -2.34 2.74
C LEU A 292 -16.80 -2.64 1.66
N ALA A 293 -17.65 -3.65 1.87
CA ALA A 293 -18.65 -4.10 0.89
C ALA A 293 -19.68 -3.04 0.49
N ASN A 294 -19.88 -2.00 1.32
CA ASN A 294 -20.82 -0.92 1.07
C ASN A 294 -20.20 0.29 0.35
N THR A 295 -19.01 0.15 -0.25
CA THR A 295 -18.39 1.22 -1.04
C THR A 295 -18.82 1.15 -2.51
N ASP A 296 -19.02 2.29 -3.19
CA ASP A 296 -19.54 2.38 -4.57
C ASP A 296 -18.46 2.37 -5.67
N LYS A 297 -17.22 2.07 -5.30
CA LYS A 297 -16.03 2.06 -6.17
C LYS A 297 -15.10 0.93 -5.72
N TRP A 298 -14.07 0.61 -6.50
CA TRP A 298 -13.08 -0.38 -6.06
C TRP A 298 -12.44 0.07 -4.76
N THR A 299 -12.35 -0.82 -3.77
CA THR A 299 -11.77 -0.51 -2.46
C THR A 299 -10.73 -1.56 -2.12
N ILE A 300 -9.50 -1.10 -1.89
CA ILE A 300 -8.37 -1.92 -1.45
C ILE A 300 -8.02 -1.49 -0.03
N VAL A 301 -7.73 -2.44 0.84
CA VAL A 301 -7.05 -2.14 2.10
C VAL A 301 -5.56 -2.02 1.78
N GLY A 302 -5.09 -0.84 1.39
CA GLY A 302 -3.72 -0.62 0.89
C GLY A 302 -2.66 -0.68 1.99
N GLU A 303 -3.10 -0.61 3.25
CA GLU A 303 -2.24 -0.86 4.40
C GLU A 303 -2.96 -1.55 5.56
N PHE A 304 -2.33 -2.59 6.07
CA PHE A 304 -2.63 -3.32 7.32
C PHE A 304 -1.41 -4.16 7.69
N SER A 305 -1.37 -4.70 8.91
CA SER A 305 -0.23 -5.56 9.33
C SER A 305 -0.67 -6.73 10.23
N GLY A 306 0.31 -7.52 10.68
CA GLY A 306 0.08 -8.56 11.69
C GLY A 306 0.11 -8.03 13.13
N ALA A 307 0.32 -6.72 13.31
CA ALA A 307 0.53 -6.14 14.63
C ALA A 307 -0.77 -6.05 15.44
N GLN A 308 -0.71 -6.56 16.67
CA GLN A 308 -1.75 -6.38 17.69
C GLN A 308 -1.25 -5.49 18.84
N THR A 309 -0.03 -4.97 18.69
CA THR A 309 0.63 -4.05 19.61
C THR A 309 1.32 -2.95 18.81
N ASP A 310 1.61 -1.82 19.46
CA ASP A 310 2.47 -0.76 18.88
C ASP A 310 3.92 -0.87 19.40
N CYS A 311 4.39 -2.09 19.63
CA CYS A 311 5.67 -2.36 20.29
C CYS A 311 6.90 -2.12 19.42
N ALA A 312 6.78 -2.27 18.10
CA ALA A 312 7.91 -2.12 17.19
C ALA A 312 8.68 -0.83 17.47
N LYS A 313 10.00 -0.94 17.62
CA LYS A 313 10.86 0.18 18.02
C LYS A 313 10.64 1.37 17.10
N TRP A 314 10.30 2.51 17.70
CA TRP A 314 10.06 3.79 17.03
C TRP A 314 8.87 3.83 16.07
N LEU A 315 7.95 2.87 16.16
CA LEU A 315 6.71 2.88 15.38
C LEU A 315 5.86 4.13 15.62
N ASN A 316 5.89 4.65 16.86
CA ASN A 316 5.25 5.91 17.23
C ASN A 316 6.12 7.16 16.96
N GLY A 317 7.22 6.98 16.23
CA GLY A 317 8.25 7.96 15.93
C GLY A 317 9.56 7.72 16.67
N PHE A 318 10.64 8.26 16.10
CA PHE A 318 11.99 8.14 16.65
C PHE A 318 12.06 8.57 18.13
N GLY A 319 12.60 7.69 18.98
CA GLY A 319 12.73 7.90 20.42
C GLY A 319 11.44 7.82 21.22
N VAL A 320 10.30 7.51 20.59
CA VAL A 320 8.99 7.40 21.26
C VAL A 320 8.70 5.93 21.62
N GLY A 321 8.20 5.70 22.83
CA GLY A 321 7.82 4.37 23.34
C GLY A 321 6.49 3.84 22.79
N SER A 322 6.01 2.75 23.38
CA SER A 322 4.79 2.02 23.02
C SER A 322 3.66 2.26 24.03
N ARG A 323 2.42 2.38 23.55
CA ARG A 323 1.23 2.45 24.40
C ARG A 323 0.98 1.11 25.10
N TYR A 324 1.33 0.00 24.46
CA TYR A 324 1.08 -1.36 24.95
C TYR A 324 1.83 -1.68 26.25
N ASP A 325 3.11 -1.31 26.36
CA ASP A 325 3.93 -1.53 27.56
C ASP A 325 3.97 -0.34 28.52
N GLY A 326 3.25 0.73 28.19
CA GLY A 326 3.16 1.95 28.98
C GLY A 326 4.33 2.93 28.85
N SER A 327 5.29 2.66 27.96
CA SER A 327 6.45 3.56 27.74
C SER A 327 6.14 4.78 26.87
N TYR A 328 5.02 4.79 26.14
CA TYR A 328 4.53 5.96 25.42
C TYR A 328 4.02 7.04 26.40
N PRO A 329 4.39 8.33 26.21
CA PRO A 329 3.94 9.41 27.09
C PRO A 329 2.42 9.51 27.22
N GLY A 330 1.92 9.48 28.45
CA GLY A 330 0.47 9.56 28.74
C GLY A 330 -0.27 8.21 28.70
N SER A 331 0.44 7.08 28.59
CA SER A 331 -0.17 5.76 28.68
C SER A 331 -0.91 5.58 30.01
N PRO A 332 -2.21 5.20 30.00
CA PRO A 332 -3.00 5.09 31.22
C PRO A 332 -2.75 3.79 32.00
N ALA A 333 -2.18 2.78 31.34
CA ALA A 333 -1.94 1.45 31.89
C ALA A 333 -0.84 0.72 31.11
N VAL A 334 -0.43 -0.43 31.64
CA VAL A 334 0.40 -1.43 30.96
C VAL A 334 -0.50 -2.62 30.58
N TYR A 335 -0.60 -2.93 29.29
CA TYR A 335 -1.46 -4.01 28.78
C TYR A 335 -0.69 -5.31 28.55
N GLY A 336 0.61 -5.21 28.28
CA GLY A 336 1.49 -6.36 28.14
C GLY A 336 2.95 -5.97 28.00
N SER A 337 3.80 -6.93 27.62
CA SER A 337 5.22 -6.70 27.39
C SER A 337 5.53 -6.64 25.89
N CYS A 338 6.37 -5.67 25.52
CA CYS A 338 6.95 -5.58 24.18
C CYS A 338 8.13 -6.52 23.95
N GLN A 339 8.45 -7.41 24.89
CA GLN A 339 9.52 -8.41 24.74
C GLN A 339 9.38 -9.16 23.42
N THR A 340 10.45 -9.21 22.63
CA THR A 340 10.55 -9.85 21.30
C THR A 340 9.75 -9.19 20.17
N LYS A 341 8.89 -8.21 20.48
CA LYS A 341 8.06 -7.47 19.52
C LYS A 341 8.69 -6.13 19.13
N ASP A 342 9.46 -5.52 20.04
CA ASP A 342 10.10 -4.22 19.85
C ASP A 342 11.26 -4.26 18.85
N VAL A 343 12.21 -5.18 19.08
CA VAL A 343 13.38 -5.42 18.24
C VAL A 343 13.60 -6.93 18.20
N GLY A 344 13.40 -7.53 17.03
CA GLY A 344 13.57 -8.97 16.89
C GLY A 344 13.24 -9.52 15.51
N THR A 345 13.15 -10.84 15.44
CA THR A 345 12.74 -11.58 14.24
C THR A 345 11.45 -12.32 14.51
N VAL A 346 10.74 -12.72 13.44
CA VAL A 346 9.52 -13.53 13.55
C VAL A 346 9.78 -14.83 14.30
N ASP A 347 10.96 -15.44 14.14
CA ASP A 347 11.35 -16.65 14.88
C ASP A 347 11.41 -16.42 16.39
N GLY A 348 11.83 -15.23 16.81
CA GLY A 348 11.95 -14.83 18.20
C GLY A 348 10.62 -14.54 18.90
N LEU A 349 9.52 -14.34 18.17
CA LEU A 349 8.20 -14.11 18.77
C LEU A 349 7.79 -15.28 19.69
N LEU A 350 7.11 -14.97 20.80
CA LEU A 350 6.57 -15.99 21.69
C LEU A 350 5.55 -16.87 20.95
N ALA A 351 5.45 -18.13 21.36
CA ALA A 351 4.52 -19.08 20.74
C ALA A 351 3.06 -18.59 20.76
N ILE A 352 2.64 -17.94 21.84
CA ILE A 352 1.29 -17.36 21.95
C ILE A 352 1.09 -16.18 21.00
N ASP A 353 2.10 -15.32 20.81
CA ASP A 353 2.04 -14.20 19.88
C ASP A 353 1.91 -14.68 18.44
N LYS A 354 2.65 -15.74 18.07
CA LYS A 354 2.54 -16.38 16.76
C LYS A 354 1.13 -16.93 16.50
N VAL A 355 0.52 -17.56 17.49
CA VAL A 355 -0.85 -18.07 17.37
C VAL A 355 -1.84 -16.91 17.21
N ASN A 356 -1.78 -15.89 18.08
CA ASN A 356 -2.67 -14.75 18.01
C ASN A 356 -2.58 -14.02 16.65
N LEU A 357 -1.35 -13.76 16.19
CA LEU A 357 -1.08 -13.12 14.90
C LEU A 357 -1.64 -13.94 13.74
N ALA A 358 -1.44 -15.25 13.71
CA ALA A 358 -1.88 -16.07 12.59
C ALA A 358 -3.42 -16.12 12.47
N TYR A 359 -4.14 -16.16 13.60
CA TYR A 359 -5.60 -16.01 13.61
C TYR A 359 -6.02 -14.62 13.12
N PHE A 360 -5.39 -13.56 13.64
CA PHE A 360 -5.67 -12.19 13.24
C PHE A 360 -5.43 -11.96 11.73
N MET A 361 -4.32 -12.49 11.20
CA MET A 361 -4.02 -12.46 9.77
C MET A 361 -5.11 -13.11 8.93
N GLU A 362 -5.53 -14.34 9.22
CA GLU A 362 -6.59 -15.00 8.44
C GLU A 362 -7.91 -14.24 8.45
N ALA A 363 -8.29 -13.66 9.60
CA ALA A 363 -9.50 -12.85 9.72
C ALA A 363 -9.42 -11.56 8.89
N GLN A 364 -8.27 -10.90 8.89
CA GLN A 364 -8.01 -9.72 8.04
C GLN A 364 -8.09 -10.08 6.55
N LEU A 365 -7.43 -11.17 6.12
CA LEU A 365 -7.47 -11.60 4.71
C LEU A 365 -8.89 -11.93 4.24
N ASP A 366 -9.70 -12.60 5.09
CA ASP A 366 -11.12 -12.84 4.80
C ASP A 366 -11.91 -11.53 4.68
N ALA A 367 -11.69 -10.60 5.62
CA ALA A 367 -12.41 -9.34 5.64
C ALA A 367 -12.08 -8.47 4.43
N TYR A 368 -10.81 -8.39 4.03
CA TYR A 368 -10.34 -7.44 3.03
C TYR A 368 -10.57 -7.96 1.60
N GLU A 369 -10.67 -9.27 1.41
CA GLU A 369 -11.14 -9.86 0.14
C GLU A 369 -12.66 -9.77 -0.07
N ALA A 370 -13.42 -9.24 0.90
CA ALA A 370 -14.83 -8.92 0.73
C ALA A 370 -15.07 -7.81 -0.32
N HIS A 371 -14.04 -7.00 -0.63
CA HIS A 371 -14.07 -6.04 -1.74
C HIS A 371 -12.92 -6.28 -2.75
N SER A 372 -12.06 -5.32 -3.08
CA SER A 372 -11.09 -5.47 -4.17
C SER A 372 -9.76 -6.08 -3.74
N GLY A 373 -9.52 -6.26 -2.44
CA GLY A 373 -8.34 -6.95 -1.90
C GLY A 373 -7.54 -6.10 -0.93
N TRP A 374 -6.25 -6.42 -0.81
CA TRP A 374 -5.39 -5.91 0.25
C TRP A 374 -3.92 -5.80 -0.16
N VAL A 375 -3.19 -4.92 0.51
CA VAL A 375 -1.74 -4.75 0.38
C VAL A 375 -1.14 -4.65 1.78
N PHE A 376 -0.33 -5.64 2.18
CA PHE A 376 0.22 -5.70 3.53
C PHE A 376 1.35 -4.67 3.72
N TRP A 377 1.35 -3.98 4.84
CA TRP A 377 2.44 -3.11 5.27
C TRP A 377 3.34 -3.86 6.28
N THR A 378 4.57 -4.27 5.93
CA THR A 378 5.31 -4.10 4.67
C THR A 378 6.01 -5.41 4.27
N TRP A 379 6.64 -5.47 3.09
CA TRP A 379 7.37 -6.66 2.64
C TRP A 379 8.43 -7.12 3.65
N LYS A 380 9.23 -6.17 4.16
CA LYS A 380 10.27 -6.44 5.16
C LYS A 380 10.63 -5.21 6.00
N THR A 381 11.21 -5.50 7.16
CA THR A 381 11.72 -4.54 8.15
C THR A 381 13.04 -5.07 8.69
N GLU A 382 13.89 -4.24 9.28
CA GLU A 382 15.14 -4.76 9.88
C GLU A 382 14.89 -5.56 11.15
N SER A 383 13.90 -5.15 11.97
CA SER A 383 13.71 -5.73 13.30
C SER A 383 12.29 -5.63 13.87
N ALA A 384 11.27 -5.41 13.03
CA ALA A 384 9.87 -5.28 13.47
C ALA A 384 9.06 -6.50 12.99
N PRO A 385 9.00 -7.60 13.78
CA PRO A 385 8.53 -8.89 13.30
C PRO A 385 7.05 -8.92 12.90
N GLU A 386 6.18 -8.18 13.60
CA GLU A 386 4.74 -8.09 13.31
C GLU A 386 4.43 -7.39 11.96
N TRP A 387 5.44 -6.74 11.36
CA TRP A 387 5.34 -5.91 10.17
C TRP A 387 6.12 -6.47 8.97
N HIS A 388 6.64 -7.70 9.09
CA HIS A 388 7.60 -8.27 8.15
C HIS A 388 6.99 -9.44 7.35
N PHE A 389 6.26 -9.13 6.27
CA PHE A 389 5.50 -10.13 5.49
C PHE A 389 6.33 -11.34 5.07
N GLN A 390 7.54 -11.11 4.53
CA GLN A 390 8.43 -12.18 4.05
C GLN A 390 8.70 -13.23 5.14
N ASN A 391 9.08 -12.80 6.35
CA ASN A 391 9.40 -13.71 7.44
C ASN A 391 8.15 -14.29 8.10
N LEU A 392 7.04 -13.55 8.17
CA LEU A 392 5.75 -14.09 8.62
C LEU A 392 5.28 -15.24 7.71
N THR A 393 5.49 -15.10 6.40
CA THR A 393 5.17 -16.14 5.42
C THR A 393 6.08 -17.36 5.57
N ARG A 394 7.40 -17.17 5.69
CA ARG A 394 8.36 -18.27 5.91
C ARG A 394 8.12 -19.03 7.22
N ALA A 395 7.66 -18.33 8.25
CA ALA A 395 7.26 -18.94 9.52
C ALA A 395 5.90 -19.65 9.48
N GLY A 396 5.19 -19.60 8.34
CA GLY A 396 3.88 -20.23 8.15
C GLY A 396 2.73 -19.54 8.89
N LEU A 397 2.92 -18.27 9.28
CA LEU A 397 1.92 -17.44 9.96
C LEU A 397 0.99 -16.72 8.95
N ILE A 398 1.45 -16.55 7.71
CA ILE A 398 0.61 -16.17 6.57
C ILE A 398 0.17 -17.47 5.86
N PRO A 399 -1.11 -17.63 5.50
CA PRO A 399 -1.58 -18.81 4.79
C PRO A 399 -0.90 -18.99 3.43
N GLN A 400 -0.55 -20.24 3.09
CA GLN A 400 0.05 -20.60 1.81
C GLN A 400 -0.60 -21.87 1.24
N PRO A 401 -1.26 -21.83 0.06
CA PRO A 401 -1.50 -20.63 -0.76
C PRO A 401 -2.32 -19.57 0.00
N LEU A 402 -2.28 -18.30 -0.41
CA LEU A 402 -2.94 -17.17 0.29
C LEU A 402 -4.45 -17.34 0.49
N THR A 403 -5.09 -18.22 -0.29
CA THR A 403 -6.51 -18.59 -0.18
C THR A 403 -6.78 -19.70 0.85
N SER A 404 -5.75 -20.35 1.36
CA SER A 404 -5.91 -21.39 2.39
C SER A 404 -6.28 -20.75 3.73
N ARG A 405 -6.96 -21.53 4.57
CA ARG A 405 -7.27 -21.17 5.95
C ARG A 405 -6.95 -22.37 6.84
N LYS A 406 -6.14 -22.15 7.86
CA LYS A 406 -5.80 -23.14 8.89
C LYS A 406 -6.79 -23.06 10.06
N TYR A 407 -7.32 -21.89 10.31
CA TYR A 407 -8.22 -21.63 11.42
C TYR A 407 -9.67 -21.70 10.96
N GLY A 408 -10.60 -22.02 11.87
CA GLY A 408 -12.03 -22.09 11.55
C GLY A 408 -12.56 -20.76 11.00
N LYS A 409 -13.77 -20.72 10.45
CA LYS A 409 -14.36 -19.51 9.83
C LYS A 409 -14.57 -18.38 10.86
N GLN A 410 -13.54 -17.60 11.14
CA GLN A 410 -13.50 -16.61 12.22
C GLN A 410 -14.55 -15.51 12.04
N CYS A 411 -14.79 -15.05 10.80
CA CYS A 411 -15.78 -14.02 10.51
C CYS A 411 -17.22 -14.54 10.38
N ALA A 412 -17.45 -15.84 10.53
CA ALA A 412 -18.78 -16.45 10.52
C ALA A 412 -19.32 -16.76 11.92
N THR A 413 -18.61 -16.36 12.97
CA THR A 413 -19.00 -16.59 14.38
C THR A 413 -18.58 -15.43 15.27
N SER A 414 -19.30 -15.22 16.37
CA SER A 414 -18.88 -14.31 17.44
C SER A 414 -18.00 -15.02 18.50
N THR A 415 -17.91 -16.35 18.45
CA THR A 415 -17.09 -17.14 19.37
C THR A 415 -15.60 -16.96 19.08
N CYS A 416 -14.82 -16.72 20.14
CA CYS A 416 -13.37 -16.69 20.07
C CYS A 416 -12.81 -18.06 19.69
N LEU A 417 -12.11 -18.15 18.56
CA LEU A 417 -11.50 -19.39 18.07
C LEU A 417 -10.01 -19.52 18.43
N ILE A 418 -9.41 -18.47 19.00
CA ILE A 418 -8.02 -18.48 19.42
C ILE A 418 -7.89 -19.35 20.69
N PRO A 419 -7.04 -20.39 20.71
CA PRO A 419 -6.89 -21.24 21.88
C PRO A 419 -6.40 -20.46 23.10
N GLY A 420 -7.04 -20.68 24.25
CA GLY A 420 -6.61 -20.12 25.54
C GLY A 420 -6.98 -18.65 25.78
N ASN A 421 -7.87 -18.06 24.98
CA ASN A 421 -8.40 -16.71 25.16
C ASN A 421 -9.79 -16.66 25.81
#